data_AF-A0A962C906-F1
#
_entry.id   AF-A0A962C906-F1
#
_cell.length_a   1.000
_cell.length_b   1.000
_cell.length_c   1.000
_cell.angle_alpha   90.00
_cell.angle_beta   90.00
_cell.angle_gamma   90.00
#
_symmetry.space_group_name_H-M   'P 1'
#
loop_
_entity.id
_entity.type
_entity.pdbx_description
1 polymer ?
#
loop_
_entity_poly.entity_id
_entity_poly.type
_entity_poly.pdbx_seq_one_letter_code
_entity_poly.pdbx_strand_id
1 'polypeptide(L)'
;MTIREVRSFRSFWLAFGLYGLALPAAAASFYIDPVNGSEAGDGSASAPWRSLQSVLDNGRIESRDWPSYPYTAGMSLVTVNAGAPVKAGDTLWLRDGYYGDVVVQHLYNTAPITIAAQAGQTPRLRSLLVQSAQNWVLRGLSISPSHAAVNTPTTMVRINDHNFFGPTSDIELADSELFSVADASSWNAQDWIDRPSSGIDIGAAHISVHDNRLRNLRFGISVGGADASVRRNLIDGFSADGLRGLGDRGLFEYNRVQNVKVGDPPDANHDDGFQSWSVGAGG
;
A
#
# COMPACT_ATOMS: atom_id res chain seq x y z
N MET A 1 81.32 -27.94 35.89
CA MET A 1 81.13 -26.48 35.74
C MET A 1 80.40 -26.27 34.42
N THR A 2 79.24 -25.62 34.49
CA THR A 2 78.07 -25.93 33.68
C THR A 2 77.97 -25.08 32.40
N ILE A 3 77.54 -25.71 31.32
CA ILE A 3 77.20 -25.15 30.00
C ILE A 3 76.05 -24.13 30.17
N ARG A 4 76.13 -22.95 29.53
CA ARG A 4 75.02 -21.98 29.45
C ARG A 4 74.48 -21.86 28.03
N GLU A 5 73.16 -21.96 27.97
CA GLU A 5 72.26 -22.01 26.82
C GLU A 5 72.20 -20.71 25.99
N VAL A 6 71.92 -20.92 24.70
CA VAL A 6 71.50 -19.91 23.71
C VAL A 6 70.00 -19.68 23.85
N ARG A 7 69.56 -18.43 24.03
CA ARG A 7 68.13 -18.05 23.95
C ARG A 7 67.78 -17.50 22.58
N SER A 8 66.89 -18.22 21.89
CA SER A 8 66.25 -17.85 20.62
C SER A 8 65.10 -16.86 20.86
N PHE A 9 65.12 -15.72 20.16
CA PHE A 9 64.01 -14.76 20.09
C PHE A 9 63.00 -15.24 19.06
N ARG A 10 61.75 -15.48 19.48
CA ARG A 10 60.60 -15.72 18.58
C ARG A 10 59.87 -14.39 18.33
N SER A 11 59.85 -13.95 17.08
CA SER A 11 59.08 -12.81 16.62
C SER A 11 57.60 -13.19 16.49
N PHE A 12 56.73 -12.48 17.22
CA PHE A 12 55.27 -12.57 17.07
C PHE A 12 54.83 -11.59 15.97
N TRP A 13 54.26 -12.10 14.88
CA TRP A 13 53.55 -11.29 13.90
C TRP A 13 52.11 -11.06 14.38
N LEU A 14 51.75 -9.81 14.65
CA LEU A 14 50.37 -9.41 14.93
C LEU A 14 49.65 -9.21 13.59
N ALA A 15 48.72 -10.08 13.25
CA ALA A 15 47.81 -9.89 12.12
C ALA A 15 46.69 -8.93 12.55
N PHE A 16 46.70 -7.71 12.02
CA PHE A 16 45.57 -6.79 12.13
C PHE A 16 44.45 -7.22 11.17
N GLY A 17 43.39 -7.83 11.71
CA GLY A 17 42.17 -8.11 10.95
C GLY A 17 41.45 -6.79 10.64
N LEU A 18 41.30 -6.47 9.35
CA LEU A 18 40.41 -5.41 8.89
C LEU A 18 38.95 -5.88 9.12
N TYR A 19 38.34 -5.44 10.21
CA TYR A 19 36.88 -5.50 10.35
C TYR A 19 36.29 -4.38 9.49
N GLY A 20 35.80 -4.73 8.31
CA GLY A 20 34.97 -3.83 7.50
C GLY A 20 33.66 -3.58 8.24
N LEU A 21 33.49 -2.37 8.77
CA LEU A 21 32.20 -1.88 9.24
C LEU A 21 31.29 -1.74 8.01
N ALA A 22 30.39 -2.70 7.81
CA ALA A 22 29.30 -2.54 6.87
C ALA A 22 28.38 -1.43 7.40
N LEU A 23 28.50 -0.23 6.82
CA LEU A 23 27.54 0.84 7.07
C LEU A 23 26.16 0.34 6.60
N PRO A 24 25.08 0.61 7.37
CA PRO A 24 23.75 0.28 6.91
C PRO A 24 23.52 0.98 5.57
N ALA A 25 23.13 0.23 4.55
CA ALA A 25 22.77 0.79 3.26
C ALA A 25 21.63 1.79 3.51
N ALA A 26 21.85 3.05 3.17
CA ALA A 26 20.80 4.05 3.23
C ALA A 26 19.68 3.65 2.28
N ALA A 27 18.42 3.87 2.69
CA ALA A 27 17.26 3.67 1.83
C ALA A 27 17.45 4.42 0.51
N ALA A 28 17.38 3.69 -0.60
CA ALA A 28 17.52 4.24 -1.93
C ALA A 28 16.19 4.86 -2.40
N SER A 29 16.30 5.74 -3.40
CA SER A 29 15.15 6.39 -4.04
C SER A 29 15.16 6.08 -5.52
N PHE A 30 14.03 5.56 -6.01
CA PHE A 30 13.77 5.31 -7.42
C PHE A 30 12.62 6.18 -7.90
N TYR A 31 12.57 6.44 -9.20
CA TYR A 31 11.62 7.36 -9.82
C TYR A 31 10.87 6.65 -10.94
N ILE A 32 9.56 6.85 -10.95
CA ILE A 32 8.67 6.35 -11.98
C ILE A 32 7.93 7.53 -12.59
N ASP A 33 7.97 7.64 -13.91
CA ASP A 33 7.39 8.73 -14.70
C ASP A 33 6.69 8.13 -15.93
N PRO A 34 5.34 8.01 -15.95
CA PRO A 34 4.62 7.42 -17.07
C PRO A 34 4.68 8.27 -18.34
N VAL A 35 5.04 9.56 -18.23
CA VAL A 35 5.11 10.48 -19.35
C VAL A 35 6.51 10.42 -19.98
N ASN A 36 7.55 10.67 -19.18
CA ASN A 36 8.93 10.86 -19.66
C ASN A 36 9.86 9.68 -19.37
N GLY A 37 9.42 8.70 -18.58
CA GLY A 37 10.21 7.53 -18.25
C GLY A 37 10.36 6.54 -19.41
N SER A 38 11.23 5.56 -19.18
CA SER A 38 11.53 4.48 -20.13
C SER A 38 11.48 3.13 -19.42
N GLU A 39 11.01 2.09 -20.11
CA GLU A 39 11.09 0.70 -19.60
C GLU A 39 12.55 0.24 -19.42
N ALA A 40 13.47 0.83 -20.20
CA ALA A 40 14.91 0.59 -20.10
C ALA A 40 15.61 1.53 -19.10
N GLY A 41 14.86 2.41 -18.41
CA GLY A 41 15.41 3.25 -17.35
C GLY A 41 16.05 2.43 -16.23
N ASP A 42 16.87 3.07 -15.42
CA ASP A 42 17.49 2.46 -14.22
C ASP A 42 16.76 2.86 -12.92
N GLY A 43 15.70 3.67 -13.04
CA GLY A 43 14.93 4.17 -11.91
C GLY A 43 15.59 5.36 -11.23
N SER A 44 16.72 5.88 -11.73
CA SER A 44 17.28 7.15 -11.25
C SER A 44 16.40 8.33 -11.64
N ALA A 45 16.62 9.49 -11.00
CA ALA A 45 15.87 10.71 -11.32
C ALA A 45 16.05 11.17 -12.78
N SER A 46 17.21 10.88 -13.39
CA SER A 46 17.54 11.22 -14.78
C SER A 46 17.06 10.18 -15.80
N ALA A 47 16.87 8.93 -15.39
CA ALA A 47 16.38 7.85 -16.24
C ALA A 47 15.29 7.04 -15.51
N PRO A 48 14.14 7.68 -15.19
CA PRO A 48 13.08 7.04 -14.44
C PRO A 48 12.46 5.88 -15.22
N TRP A 49 11.93 4.92 -14.49
CA TRP A 49 11.11 3.88 -15.10
C TRP A 49 9.80 4.46 -15.61
N ARG A 50 9.24 3.89 -16.68
CA ARG A 50 7.96 4.35 -17.24
C ARG A 50 6.77 3.86 -16.43
N SER A 51 6.70 2.57 -16.12
CA SER A 51 5.50 1.94 -15.56
C SER A 51 5.73 1.45 -14.14
N LEU A 52 4.89 1.89 -13.19
CA LEU A 52 4.91 1.37 -11.82
C LEU A 52 4.54 -0.13 -11.81
N GLN A 53 3.53 -0.53 -12.58
CA GLN A 53 3.12 -1.93 -12.64
C GLN A 53 4.24 -2.81 -13.20
N SER A 54 4.99 -2.34 -14.20
CA SER A 54 6.16 -3.05 -14.73
C SER A 54 7.25 -3.24 -13.66
N VAL A 55 7.45 -2.26 -12.78
CA VAL A 55 8.39 -2.37 -11.65
C VAL A 55 7.94 -3.43 -10.65
N LEU A 56 6.64 -3.49 -10.35
CA LEU A 56 6.06 -4.47 -9.42
C LEU A 56 6.12 -5.90 -9.99
N ASP A 57 5.85 -6.08 -11.29
CA ASP A 57 5.69 -7.40 -11.90
C ASP A 57 7.02 -8.00 -12.40
N ASN A 58 7.95 -7.18 -12.90
CA ASN A 58 9.08 -7.66 -13.70
C ASN A 58 10.38 -7.78 -12.91
N GLY A 59 10.29 -8.21 -11.64
CA GLY A 59 11.45 -8.58 -10.82
C GLY A 59 12.40 -7.42 -10.49
N ARG A 60 11.92 -6.17 -10.49
CA ARG A 60 12.71 -4.99 -10.10
C ARG A 60 12.83 -4.83 -8.59
N ILE A 61 12.10 -5.63 -7.82
CA ILE A 61 12.04 -5.56 -6.37
C ILE A 61 12.50 -6.89 -5.77
N GLU A 62 13.57 -6.82 -4.97
CA GLU A 62 14.01 -7.93 -4.14
C GLU A 62 13.04 -8.01 -2.97
N SER A 63 12.33 -9.13 -2.88
CA SER A 63 11.30 -9.33 -1.86
C SER A 63 11.29 -10.79 -1.43
N ARG A 64 10.19 -11.22 -0.82
CA ARG A 64 9.93 -12.62 -0.54
C ARG A 64 8.56 -13.01 -1.05
N ASP A 65 8.37 -14.31 -1.29
CA ASP A 65 7.09 -14.89 -1.64
C ASP A 65 6.98 -16.32 -1.06
N TRP A 66 5.81 -16.93 -1.18
CA TRP A 66 5.62 -18.33 -0.80
C TRP A 66 6.36 -19.27 -1.76
N PRO A 67 6.94 -20.38 -1.27
CA PRO A 67 7.74 -21.28 -2.09
C PRO A 67 6.91 -22.05 -3.14
N SER A 68 5.59 -22.12 -2.94
CA SER A 68 4.64 -22.78 -3.83
C SER A 68 3.22 -22.36 -3.50
N TYR A 69 2.31 -22.55 -4.45
CA TYR A 69 0.86 -22.37 -4.27
C TYR A 69 0.09 -23.68 -4.43
N PRO A 70 -1.07 -23.85 -3.77
CA PRO A 70 -1.77 -22.90 -2.90
C PRO A 70 -1.02 -22.61 -1.59
N TYR A 71 -1.19 -21.39 -1.06
CA TYR A 71 -0.74 -21.02 0.28
C TYR A 71 -1.31 -21.99 1.32
N THR A 72 -0.48 -22.38 2.28
CA THR A 72 -0.89 -23.11 3.48
C THR A 72 -0.27 -22.47 4.71
N ALA A 73 -1.06 -22.30 5.77
CA ALA A 73 -0.59 -21.76 7.04
C ALA A 73 0.63 -22.56 7.55
N GLY A 74 1.67 -21.84 7.99
CA GLY A 74 2.93 -22.43 8.46
C GLY A 74 4.03 -22.53 7.39
N MET A 75 3.75 -22.22 6.12
CA MET A 75 4.80 -22.03 5.11
C MET A 75 5.74 -20.88 5.51
N SER A 76 7.00 -20.98 5.08
CA SER A 76 8.00 -19.93 5.26
C SER A 76 8.27 -19.23 3.94
N LEU A 77 8.25 -17.90 3.97
CA LEU A 77 8.60 -17.06 2.83
C LEU A 77 10.05 -17.34 2.37
N VAL A 78 10.26 -17.33 1.05
CA VAL A 78 11.57 -17.45 0.41
C VAL A 78 11.88 -16.20 -0.40
N THR A 79 13.16 -15.81 -0.48
CA THR A 79 13.59 -14.65 -1.26
C THR A 79 13.26 -14.85 -2.74
N VAL A 80 12.70 -13.82 -3.37
CA VAL A 80 12.48 -13.74 -4.81
C VAL A 80 13.20 -12.51 -5.37
N ASN A 81 13.62 -12.59 -6.63
CA ASN A 81 14.35 -11.52 -7.33
C ASN A 81 15.62 -11.07 -6.58
N ALA A 82 16.38 -12.02 -6.03
CA ALA A 82 17.62 -11.72 -5.33
C ALA A 82 18.58 -10.88 -6.20
N GLY A 83 19.08 -9.78 -5.65
CA GLY A 83 19.94 -8.82 -6.32
C GLY A 83 19.22 -7.72 -7.10
N ALA A 84 17.89 -7.69 -7.10
CA ALA A 84 17.11 -6.64 -7.75
C ALA A 84 17.39 -5.24 -7.14
N PRO A 85 17.21 -4.16 -7.93
CA PRO A 85 17.63 -2.82 -7.53
C PRO A 85 16.86 -2.29 -6.31
N VAL A 86 15.54 -2.46 -6.28
CA VAL A 86 14.69 -1.99 -5.18
C VAL A 86 14.68 -3.03 -4.07
N LYS A 87 14.87 -2.58 -2.81
CA LYS A 87 14.95 -3.42 -1.63
C LYS A 87 14.09 -2.89 -0.50
N ALA A 88 13.89 -3.73 0.50
CA ALA A 88 13.21 -3.34 1.74
C ALA A 88 13.81 -2.06 2.34
N GLY A 89 12.96 -1.09 2.66
CA GLY A 89 13.34 0.25 3.14
C GLY A 89 13.38 1.33 2.05
N ASP A 90 13.42 0.96 0.77
CA ASP A 90 13.52 1.93 -0.33
C ASP A 90 12.22 2.68 -0.62
N THR A 91 12.33 3.77 -1.39
CA THR A 91 11.19 4.57 -1.84
C THR A 91 11.09 4.61 -3.37
N LEU A 92 9.88 4.38 -3.88
CA LEU A 92 9.44 4.57 -5.26
C LEU A 92 8.68 5.90 -5.35
N TRP A 93 9.34 6.92 -5.89
CA TRP A 93 8.76 8.25 -6.13
C TRP A 93 8.02 8.30 -7.45
N LEU A 94 6.73 8.64 -7.39
CA LEU A 94 5.86 8.77 -8.54
C LEU A 94 5.80 10.23 -9.00
N ARG A 95 6.02 10.46 -10.29
CA ARG A 95 5.84 11.75 -10.96
C ARG A 95 4.43 11.90 -11.52
N ASP A 96 4.15 13.08 -12.05
CA ASP A 96 2.88 13.40 -12.70
C ASP A 96 2.56 12.41 -13.82
N GLY A 97 1.31 11.98 -13.85
CA GLY A 97 0.76 11.18 -14.93
C GLY A 97 -0.23 10.14 -14.45
N TYR A 98 -0.72 9.33 -15.39
CA TYR A 98 -1.73 8.31 -15.15
C TYR A 98 -1.07 6.93 -15.09
N TYR A 99 -1.29 6.21 -13.98
CA TYR A 99 -0.69 4.92 -13.68
C TYR A 99 -1.65 3.74 -13.90
N GLY A 100 -2.92 4.01 -14.23
CA GLY A 100 -3.92 2.96 -14.41
C GLY A 100 -4.33 2.29 -13.11
N ASP A 101 -4.73 1.03 -13.20
CA ASP A 101 -4.96 0.16 -12.06
C ASP A 101 -3.61 -0.37 -11.56
N VAL A 102 -3.30 -0.15 -10.29
CA VAL A 102 -2.05 -0.60 -9.67
C VAL A 102 -2.32 -1.80 -8.78
N VAL A 103 -1.55 -2.86 -8.96
CA VAL A 103 -1.66 -4.10 -8.19
C VAL A 103 -0.32 -4.41 -7.54
N VAL A 104 -0.29 -4.41 -6.21
CA VAL A 104 0.83 -4.89 -5.40
C VAL A 104 0.49 -6.31 -4.94
N GLN A 105 1.21 -7.30 -5.47
CA GLN A 105 0.95 -8.70 -5.21
C GLN A 105 2.23 -9.52 -5.25
N HIS A 106 2.32 -10.59 -4.45
CA HIS A 106 3.47 -11.51 -4.39
C HIS A 106 4.78 -10.85 -3.90
N LEU A 107 4.66 -9.84 -3.03
CA LEU A 107 5.80 -9.06 -2.54
C LEU A 107 5.70 -8.86 -1.02
N TYR A 108 6.37 -9.74 -0.28
CA TYR A 108 6.46 -9.75 1.18
C TYR A 108 7.80 -9.18 1.67
N ASN A 109 7.87 -7.86 1.82
CA ASN A 109 9.13 -7.18 2.15
C ASN A 109 9.53 -7.44 3.61
N THR A 110 10.83 -7.41 3.92
CA THR A 110 11.35 -7.57 5.29
C THR A 110 11.30 -6.28 6.11
N ALA A 111 11.16 -5.14 5.44
CA ALA A 111 10.89 -3.81 5.98
C ALA A 111 10.08 -3.02 4.95
N PRO A 112 9.36 -1.97 5.36
CA PRO A 112 8.46 -1.25 4.45
C PRO A 112 9.16 -0.72 3.19
N ILE A 113 8.57 -0.97 2.02
CA ILE A 113 8.87 -0.23 0.79
C ILE A 113 7.80 0.84 0.63
N THR A 114 8.23 2.06 0.32
CA THR A 114 7.31 3.20 0.17
C THR A 114 7.03 3.49 -1.30
N ILE A 115 5.77 3.57 -1.68
CA ILE A 115 5.30 4.17 -2.95
C ILE A 115 4.69 5.52 -2.60
N ALA A 116 5.28 6.60 -3.10
CA ALA A 116 4.86 7.95 -2.73
C ALA A 116 4.86 8.90 -3.92
N ALA A 117 3.94 9.86 -3.91
CA ALA A 117 4.08 11.04 -4.78
C ALA A 117 5.39 11.77 -4.48
N GLN A 118 6.15 12.08 -5.53
CA GLN A 118 7.26 13.02 -5.42
C GLN A 118 6.72 14.39 -5.02
N ALA A 119 7.47 15.15 -4.21
CA ALA A 119 7.05 16.48 -3.78
C ALA A 119 6.67 17.37 -4.97
N GLY A 120 5.45 17.94 -4.92
CA GLY A 120 4.90 18.79 -5.97
C GLY A 120 4.31 18.04 -7.17
N GLN A 121 4.29 16.70 -7.17
CA GLN A 121 3.68 15.87 -8.20
C GLN A 121 2.35 15.28 -7.70
N THR A 122 1.44 14.96 -8.63
CA THR A 122 0.11 14.38 -8.38
C THR A 122 -0.05 13.11 -9.25
N PRO A 123 0.48 11.96 -8.82
CA PRO A 123 0.29 10.70 -9.53
C PRO A 123 -1.17 10.26 -9.47
N ARG A 124 -1.73 9.89 -10.62
CA ARG A 124 -3.15 9.54 -10.78
C ARG A 124 -3.31 8.05 -11.02
N LEU A 125 -3.99 7.36 -10.12
CA LEU A 125 -4.34 5.94 -10.23
C LEU A 125 -5.85 5.82 -10.49
N ARG A 126 -6.25 4.83 -11.28
CA ARG A 126 -7.66 4.46 -11.39
C ARG A 126 -8.12 3.72 -10.14
N SER A 127 -7.35 2.71 -9.74
CA SER A 127 -7.58 1.91 -8.53
C SER A 127 -6.26 1.35 -8.00
N LEU A 128 -6.31 0.87 -6.76
CA LEU A 128 -5.20 0.20 -6.08
C LEU A 128 -5.69 -1.10 -5.44
N LEU A 129 -5.03 -2.21 -5.77
CA LEU A 129 -5.19 -3.49 -5.09
C LEU A 129 -3.88 -3.84 -4.40
N VAL A 130 -3.95 -4.14 -3.11
CA VAL A 130 -2.87 -4.76 -2.36
C VAL A 130 -3.36 -6.11 -1.86
N GLN A 131 -2.74 -7.18 -2.35
CA GLN A 131 -3.19 -8.54 -2.06
C GLN A 131 -1.99 -9.47 -2.03
N SER A 132 -1.95 -10.41 -1.07
CA SER A 132 -0.82 -11.33 -0.88
C SER A 132 0.52 -10.60 -0.87
N ALA A 133 0.61 -9.58 -0.01
CA ALA A 133 1.76 -8.68 0.10
C ALA A 133 1.95 -8.21 1.54
N GLN A 134 3.17 -7.81 1.90
CA GLN A 134 3.47 -7.34 3.26
C GLN A 134 4.47 -6.18 3.25
N ASN A 135 4.31 -5.27 4.23
CA ASN A 135 5.23 -4.16 4.50
C ASN A 135 5.30 -3.18 3.32
N TRP A 136 4.20 -2.46 3.12
CA TRP A 136 4.06 -1.41 2.10
C TRP A 136 3.51 -0.13 2.70
N VAL A 137 4.08 1.01 2.28
CA VAL A 137 3.55 2.35 2.58
C VAL A 137 3.15 3.00 1.27
N LEU A 138 1.90 3.45 1.16
CA LEU A 138 1.32 4.09 -0.02
C LEU A 138 0.86 5.49 0.38
N ARG A 139 1.43 6.55 -0.20
CA ARG A 139 1.09 7.92 0.24
C ARG A 139 1.08 9.00 -0.84
N GLY A 140 0.27 10.03 -0.63
CA GLY A 140 0.21 11.18 -1.51
C GLY A 140 -0.46 10.90 -2.87
N LEU A 141 -1.27 9.84 -2.97
CA LEU A 141 -1.82 9.38 -4.24
C LEU A 141 -3.16 10.06 -4.55
N SER A 142 -3.43 10.31 -5.84
CA SER A 142 -4.77 10.66 -6.31
C SER A 142 -5.42 9.44 -6.97
N ILE A 143 -6.43 8.84 -6.32
CA ILE A 143 -7.05 7.59 -6.77
C ILE A 143 -8.50 7.86 -7.15
N SER A 144 -8.83 7.64 -8.43
CA SER A 144 -10.18 7.89 -8.95
C SER A 144 -10.44 7.12 -10.23
N PRO A 145 -11.61 6.48 -10.38
CA PRO A 145 -12.01 5.91 -11.67
C PRO A 145 -12.15 7.00 -12.76
N SER A 146 -12.38 8.26 -12.37
CA SER A 146 -12.49 9.39 -13.30
C SER A 146 -11.15 9.85 -13.90
N HIS A 147 -10.02 9.32 -13.41
CA HIS A 147 -8.72 9.51 -14.06
C HIS A 147 -8.59 8.69 -15.34
N ALA A 148 -9.37 7.62 -15.48
CA ALA A 148 -9.42 6.81 -16.68
C ALA A 148 -10.24 7.48 -17.78
N ALA A 149 -10.00 7.09 -19.04
CA ALA A 149 -10.78 7.58 -20.19
C ALA A 149 -12.29 7.26 -20.07
N VAL A 150 -12.62 6.14 -19.41
CA VAL A 150 -13.99 5.74 -19.10
C VAL A 150 -14.14 5.59 -17.58
N ASN A 151 -15.01 6.42 -17.00
CA ASN A 151 -15.31 6.37 -15.57
C ASN A 151 -16.31 5.23 -15.29
N THR A 152 -15.80 4.09 -14.85
CA THR A 152 -16.62 2.96 -14.40
C THR A 152 -16.53 2.85 -12.89
N PRO A 153 -17.67 2.80 -12.16
CA PRO A 153 -17.65 2.65 -10.71
C PRO A 153 -16.89 1.41 -10.24
N THR A 154 -16.19 1.53 -9.12
CA THR A 154 -15.40 0.44 -8.50
C THR A 154 -15.28 0.66 -6.98
N THR A 155 -14.55 -0.20 -6.28
CA THR A 155 -13.92 0.18 -5.01
C THR A 155 -12.51 0.64 -5.34
N MET A 156 -12.17 1.88 -4.98
CA MET A 156 -10.93 2.53 -5.40
C MET A 156 -9.69 1.90 -4.78
N VAL A 157 -9.78 1.47 -3.52
CA VAL A 157 -8.70 0.74 -2.84
C VAL A 157 -9.23 -0.56 -2.23
N ARG A 158 -8.54 -1.68 -2.49
CA ARG A 158 -8.78 -2.96 -1.82
C ARG A 158 -7.49 -3.46 -1.20
N ILE A 159 -7.55 -3.84 0.08
CA ILE A 159 -6.41 -4.41 0.82
C ILE A 159 -6.89 -5.72 1.47
N ASN A 160 -6.68 -6.82 0.77
CA ASN A 160 -7.36 -8.09 1.05
C ASN A 160 -6.40 -9.27 1.04
N ASP A 161 -6.71 -10.30 1.82
CA ASP A 161 -6.09 -11.61 1.67
C ASP A 161 -6.47 -12.26 0.34
N HIS A 162 -5.79 -13.35 -0.02
CA HIS A 162 -6.23 -14.25 -1.07
C HIS A 162 -6.10 -15.71 -0.64
N ASN A 163 -7.17 -16.49 -0.80
CA ASN A 163 -7.20 -17.88 -0.33
C ASN A 163 -6.12 -18.76 -0.99
N PHE A 164 -5.76 -18.48 -2.25
CA PHE A 164 -4.75 -19.26 -2.97
C PHE A 164 -3.34 -18.66 -2.85
N PHE A 165 -3.21 -17.34 -2.75
CA PHE A 165 -1.92 -16.64 -2.81
C PHE A 165 -1.38 -16.22 -1.44
N GLY A 166 -2.21 -16.30 -0.40
CA GLY A 166 -1.81 -16.07 0.98
C GLY A 166 -2.24 -14.70 1.53
N PRO A 167 -1.85 -14.43 2.79
CA PRO A 167 -2.31 -13.29 3.55
C PRO A 167 -1.68 -11.98 3.08
N THR A 168 -2.31 -10.88 3.45
CA THR A 168 -1.82 -9.50 3.34
C THR A 168 -1.72 -8.92 4.75
N SER A 169 -0.65 -8.17 5.04
CA SER A 169 -0.54 -7.48 6.33
C SER A 169 0.41 -6.30 6.28
N ASP A 170 0.37 -5.45 7.31
CA ASP A 170 1.35 -4.37 7.53
C ASP A 170 1.39 -3.39 6.34
N ILE A 171 0.21 -2.90 5.96
CA ILE A 171 0.02 -1.93 4.87
C ILE A 171 -0.41 -0.59 5.46
N GLU A 172 0.23 0.48 5.02
CA GLU A 172 -0.15 1.86 5.33
C GLU A 172 -0.66 2.56 4.06
N LEU A 173 -1.85 3.17 4.13
CA LEU A 173 -2.35 4.12 3.15
C LEU A 173 -2.55 5.49 3.82
N ALA A 174 -1.75 6.46 3.41
CA ALA A 174 -1.71 7.77 4.04
C ALA A 174 -1.80 8.94 3.05
N ASP A 175 -2.23 10.11 3.54
CA ASP A 175 -2.12 11.40 2.84
C ASP A 175 -2.63 11.39 1.39
N SER A 176 -3.64 10.58 1.07
CA SER A 176 -4.12 10.37 -0.30
C SER A 176 -5.52 10.95 -0.52
N GLU A 177 -5.83 11.30 -1.76
CA GLU A 177 -7.16 11.76 -2.19
C GLU A 177 -7.86 10.67 -2.99
N LEU A 178 -9.05 10.27 -2.57
CA LEU A 178 -9.90 9.30 -3.27
C LEU A 178 -11.24 9.95 -3.62
N PHE A 179 -11.68 9.80 -4.86
CA PHE A 179 -12.98 10.35 -5.29
C PHE A 179 -13.58 9.65 -6.50
N SER A 180 -14.90 9.53 -6.56
CA SER A 180 -15.56 8.96 -7.76
C SER A 180 -15.51 9.89 -8.97
N VAL A 181 -15.73 11.18 -8.73
CA VAL A 181 -15.69 12.27 -9.72
C VAL A 181 -15.18 13.56 -9.08
N ALA A 182 -14.56 14.42 -9.88
CA ALA A 182 -14.05 15.70 -9.40
C ALA A 182 -15.17 16.62 -8.88
N ASP A 183 -16.32 16.65 -9.56
CA ASP A 183 -17.49 17.44 -9.16
C ASP A 183 -18.76 16.58 -9.24
N ALA A 184 -19.48 16.50 -8.13
CA ALA A 184 -20.76 15.79 -7.99
C ALA A 184 -21.91 16.77 -7.70
N SER A 185 -21.71 18.08 -7.87
CA SER A 185 -22.70 19.12 -7.56
C SER A 185 -23.99 18.98 -8.37
N SER A 186 -23.92 18.36 -9.56
CA SER A 186 -25.08 18.12 -10.42
C SER A 186 -25.82 16.82 -10.12
N TRP A 187 -25.33 15.98 -9.20
CA TRP A 187 -25.94 14.69 -8.90
C TRP A 187 -27.22 14.86 -8.09
N ASN A 188 -28.30 14.23 -8.57
CA ASN A 188 -29.52 14.04 -7.78
C ASN A 188 -29.41 12.78 -6.89
N ALA A 189 -30.44 12.50 -6.10
CA ALA A 189 -30.44 11.33 -5.20
C ALA A 189 -30.20 10.00 -5.92
N GLN A 190 -30.79 9.80 -7.10
CA GLN A 190 -30.58 8.58 -7.90
C GLN A 190 -29.15 8.49 -8.44
N ASP A 191 -28.57 9.61 -8.87
CA ASP A 191 -27.18 9.65 -9.31
C ASP A 191 -26.23 9.27 -8.17
N TRP A 192 -26.52 9.70 -6.94
CA TRP A 192 -25.79 9.30 -5.74
C TRP A 192 -25.93 7.80 -5.43
N ILE A 193 -26.96 7.11 -5.92
CA ILE A 193 -27.10 5.65 -5.74
C ILE A 193 -26.33 4.90 -6.83
N ASP A 194 -26.44 5.34 -8.08
CA ASP A 194 -26.02 4.55 -9.24
C ASP A 194 -24.58 4.81 -9.71
N ARG A 195 -24.05 6.01 -9.47
CA ARG A 195 -22.80 6.49 -10.06
C ARG A 195 -21.55 6.40 -9.19
N PRO A 196 -21.61 6.56 -7.85
CA PRO A 196 -20.37 6.63 -7.11
C PRO A 196 -19.66 5.29 -6.99
N SER A 197 -18.35 5.39 -6.86
CA SER A 197 -17.46 4.35 -6.38
C SER A 197 -17.43 4.29 -4.86
N SER A 198 -17.04 3.14 -4.34
CA SER A 198 -16.68 2.98 -2.94
C SER A 198 -15.22 3.38 -2.70
N GLY A 199 -14.92 3.85 -1.49
CA GLY A 199 -13.60 4.29 -1.08
C GLY A 199 -12.60 3.15 -0.90
N ILE A 200 -12.51 2.66 0.33
CA ILE A 200 -11.50 1.71 0.78
C ILE A 200 -12.20 0.48 1.37
N ASP A 201 -11.79 -0.70 0.93
CA ASP A 201 -12.23 -2.00 1.46
C ASP A 201 -11.04 -2.77 2.01
N ILE A 202 -11.12 -3.18 3.28
CA ILE A 202 -10.02 -3.79 4.03
C ILE A 202 -10.48 -5.13 4.61
N GLY A 203 -10.09 -6.22 3.96
CA GLY A 203 -10.27 -7.58 4.45
C GLY A 203 -9.04 -8.15 5.17
N ALA A 204 -7.88 -7.51 5.01
CA ALA A 204 -6.61 -7.96 5.57
C ALA A 204 -6.34 -7.43 6.99
N ALA A 205 -5.45 -8.10 7.73
CA ALA A 205 -5.09 -7.72 9.09
C ALA A 205 -3.98 -6.66 9.16
N HIS A 206 -3.93 -5.90 10.27
CA HIS A 206 -2.86 -4.95 10.58
C HIS A 206 -2.69 -3.84 9.53
N ILE A 207 -3.79 -3.16 9.21
CA ILE A 207 -3.83 -2.14 8.16
C ILE A 207 -4.00 -0.75 8.79
N SER A 208 -3.16 0.20 8.38
CA SER A 208 -3.22 1.60 8.84
C SER A 208 -3.72 2.48 7.70
N VAL A 209 -4.81 3.22 7.93
CA VAL A 209 -5.40 4.16 6.96
C VAL A 209 -5.58 5.51 7.63
N HIS A 210 -4.80 6.51 7.24
CA HIS A 210 -4.88 7.81 7.90
C HIS A 210 -4.61 9.04 7.04
N ASP A 211 -5.13 10.18 7.50
CA ASP A 211 -4.90 11.49 6.86
C ASP A 211 -5.33 11.54 5.38
N ASN A 212 -6.24 10.63 4.97
CA ASN A 212 -6.78 10.59 3.61
C ASN A 212 -8.03 11.46 3.50
N ARG A 213 -8.29 11.97 2.29
CA ARG A 213 -9.54 12.64 1.93
C ARG A 213 -10.31 11.80 0.92
N LEU A 214 -11.48 11.31 1.30
CA LEU A 214 -12.37 10.54 0.46
C LEU A 214 -13.64 11.35 0.20
N ARG A 215 -14.08 11.46 -1.06
CA ARG A 215 -15.28 12.25 -1.41
C ARG A 215 -16.09 11.71 -2.56
N ASN A 216 -17.36 12.08 -2.58
CA ASN A 216 -18.32 11.67 -3.61
C ASN A 216 -18.44 10.14 -3.73
N LEU A 217 -18.75 9.47 -2.62
CA LEU A 217 -18.64 8.01 -2.46
C LEU A 217 -20.01 7.34 -2.39
N ARG A 218 -20.01 6.02 -2.65
CA ARG A 218 -21.08 5.13 -2.21
C ARG A 218 -20.78 4.77 -0.76
N PHE A 219 -19.90 3.80 -0.54
CA PHE A 219 -19.33 3.49 0.78
C PHE A 219 -18.00 4.22 0.99
N GLY A 220 -17.74 4.70 2.22
CA GLY A 220 -16.46 5.30 2.58
C GLY A 220 -15.37 4.26 2.84
N ILE A 221 -15.11 3.93 4.10
CA ILE A 221 -14.08 2.95 4.50
C ILE A 221 -14.76 1.76 5.18
N SER A 222 -14.60 0.57 4.64
CA SER A 222 -15.08 -0.68 5.21
C SER A 222 -13.94 -1.56 5.67
N VAL A 223 -14.03 -2.08 6.90
CA VAL A 223 -13.01 -2.91 7.53
C VAL A 223 -13.62 -4.22 8.00
N GLY A 224 -13.25 -5.33 7.37
CA GLY A 224 -13.52 -6.69 7.84
C GLY A 224 -12.30 -7.39 8.46
N GLY A 225 -11.08 -6.92 8.17
CA GLY A 225 -9.85 -7.48 8.73
C GLY A 225 -9.57 -7.02 10.17
N ALA A 226 -8.77 -7.81 10.90
CA ALA A 226 -8.46 -7.56 12.31
C ALA A 226 -7.36 -6.49 12.50
N ASP A 227 -7.40 -5.82 13.65
CA ASP A 227 -6.36 -4.88 14.12
C ASP A 227 -6.08 -3.72 13.15
N ALA A 228 -7.09 -3.29 12.40
CA ALA A 228 -6.98 -2.11 11.56
C ALA A 228 -7.00 -0.82 12.38
N SER A 229 -6.30 0.21 11.88
CA SER A 229 -6.27 1.55 12.47
C SER A 229 -6.68 2.59 11.44
N VAL A 230 -7.89 3.13 11.60
CA VAL A 230 -8.48 4.12 10.68
C VAL A 230 -8.54 5.46 11.39
N ARG A 231 -7.68 6.42 11.01
CA ARG A 231 -7.45 7.64 11.81
C ARG A 231 -7.41 8.91 10.98
N ARG A 232 -7.98 10.01 11.48
CA ARG A 232 -7.85 11.35 10.86
C ARG A 232 -8.24 11.42 9.37
N ASN A 233 -9.07 10.51 8.89
CA ASN A 233 -9.57 10.56 7.52
C ASN A 233 -10.76 11.53 7.44
N LEU A 234 -10.88 12.23 6.31
CA LEU A 234 -12.05 13.02 5.96
C LEU A 234 -12.88 12.26 4.93
N ILE A 235 -14.12 11.92 5.27
CA ILE A 235 -15.12 11.36 4.38
C ILE A 235 -16.19 12.42 4.16
N ASP A 236 -16.34 12.88 2.91
CA ASP A 236 -17.19 14.02 2.57
C ASP A 236 -18.04 13.74 1.33
N GLY A 237 -19.36 13.62 1.52
CA GLY A 237 -20.26 13.29 0.44
C GLY A 237 -20.28 11.78 0.21
N PHE A 238 -21.22 11.11 0.85
CA PHE A 238 -21.42 9.67 0.72
C PHE A 238 -22.91 9.36 0.69
N SER A 239 -23.29 8.24 0.08
CA SER A 239 -24.69 7.87 -0.14
C SER A 239 -25.01 6.46 0.33
N ALA A 240 -24.12 5.87 1.13
CA ALA A 240 -24.25 4.58 1.81
C ALA A 240 -23.71 4.76 3.25
N ASP A 241 -22.93 3.82 3.77
CA ASP A 241 -22.21 4.04 5.02
C ASP A 241 -20.90 4.78 4.82
N GLY A 242 -20.64 5.77 5.69
CA GLY A 242 -19.36 6.46 5.75
C GLY A 242 -18.24 5.55 6.25
N LEU A 243 -18.44 4.90 7.40
CA LEU A 243 -17.48 3.97 7.99
C LEU A 243 -18.16 2.64 8.33
N ARG A 244 -17.46 1.52 8.10
CA ARG A 244 -17.85 0.19 8.60
C ARG A 244 -16.72 -0.46 9.36
N GLY A 245 -16.96 -0.78 10.64
CA GLY A 245 -16.04 -1.54 11.49
C GLY A 245 -16.59 -2.92 11.79
N LEU A 246 -16.24 -3.92 10.98
CA LEU A 246 -16.75 -5.29 11.04
C LEU A 246 -15.70 -6.32 11.49
N GLY A 247 -14.42 -5.94 11.44
CA GLY A 247 -13.31 -6.76 11.91
C GLY A 247 -13.01 -6.59 13.40
N ASP A 248 -12.24 -7.53 13.94
CA ASP A 248 -11.84 -7.55 15.34
C ASP A 248 -10.84 -6.45 15.69
N ARG A 249 -10.94 -5.89 16.90
CA ARG A 249 -9.91 -5.02 17.53
C ARG A 249 -9.53 -3.79 16.70
N GLY A 250 -10.43 -3.31 15.83
CA GLY A 250 -10.22 -2.10 15.05
C GLY A 250 -10.20 -0.83 15.90
N LEU A 251 -9.35 0.12 15.55
CA LEU A 251 -9.29 1.48 16.12
C LEU A 251 -9.78 2.50 15.09
N PHE A 252 -10.84 3.23 15.43
CA PHE A 252 -11.38 4.33 14.62
C PHE A 252 -11.36 5.63 15.45
N GLU A 253 -10.44 6.54 15.17
CA GLU A 253 -10.28 7.78 15.95
C GLU A 253 -10.04 9.01 15.07
N TYR A 254 -10.59 10.15 15.48
CA TYR A 254 -10.39 11.45 14.83
C TYR A 254 -10.79 11.53 13.34
N ASN A 255 -11.55 10.56 12.83
CA ASN A 255 -12.13 10.65 11.49
C ASN A 255 -13.28 11.67 11.48
N ARG A 256 -13.43 12.40 10.37
CA ARG A 256 -14.57 13.28 10.12
C ARG A 256 -15.40 12.69 9.00
N VAL A 257 -16.64 12.31 9.31
CA VAL A 257 -17.62 11.83 8.35
C VAL A 257 -18.72 12.87 8.22
N GLN A 258 -19.00 13.34 7.01
CA GLN A 258 -19.97 14.40 6.79
C GLN A 258 -20.69 14.32 5.44
N ASN A 259 -21.81 15.04 5.37
CA ASN A 259 -22.59 15.24 4.15
C ASN A 259 -23.11 13.94 3.54
N VAL A 260 -23.95 13.22 4.29
CA VAL A 260 -24.77 12.14 3.71
C VAL A 260 -25.68 12.71 2.61
N LYS A 261 -25.78 12.02 1.47
CA LYS A 261 -26.38 12.54 0.23
C LYS A 261 -27.69 11.88 -0.16
N VAL A 262 -27.93 10.69 0.39
CA VAL A 262 -29.16 9.93 0.24
C VAL A 262 -29.64 9.57 1.65
N GLY A 263 -30.93 9.36 1.80
CA GLY A 263 -31.54 8.73 2.96
C GLY A 263 -32.59 7.74 2.46
N ASP A 264 -33.08 6.87 3.34
CA ASP A 264 -34.24 6.03 3.03
C ASP A 264 -35.54 6.87 3.05
N PRO A 265 -36.38 6.88 1.99
CA PRO A 265 -36.19 6.37 0.60
C PRO A 265 -35.51 7.41 -0.34
N PRO A 266 -35.02 7.03 -1.55
CA PRO A 266 -35.35 5.83 -2.34
C PRO A 266 -34.33 4.68 -2.27
N ASP A 267 -33.28 4.80 -1.46
CA ASP A 267 -32.29 3.74 -1.27
C ASP A 267 -32.71 2.85 -0.10
N ALA A 268 -32.74 1.53 -0.32
CA ALA A 268 -33.00 0.57 0.75
C ALA A 268 -31.75 0.30 1.61
N ASN A 269 -30.57 0.78 1.17
CA ASN A 269 -29.36 0.74 1.96
C ASN A 269 -29.41 1.77 3.09
N HIS A 270 -28.82 1.43 4.23
CA HIS A 270 -28.64 2.35 5.35
C HIS A 270 -27.53 3.37 5.04
N ASP A 271 -27.74 4.62 5.41
CA ASP A 271 -26.78 5.70 5.13
C ASP A 271 -26.10 6.20 6.41
N ASP A 272 -25.47 5.29 7.15
CA ASP A 272 -24.95 5.56 8.49
C ASP A 272 -23.61 6.29 8.43
N GLY A 273 -23.40 7.24 9.35
CA GLY A 273 -22.07 7.85 9.54
C GLY A 273 -21.02 6.82 9.96
N PHE A 274 -21.42 5.82 10.75
CA PHE A 274 -20.62 4.68 11.16
C PHE A 274 -21.55 3.49 11.43
N GLN A 275 -21.30 2.36 10.78
CA GLN A 275 -22.04 1.12 10.98
C GLN A 275 -21.09 0.01 11.50
N SER A 276 -21.57 -0.80 12.43
CA SER A 276 -20.86 -2.00 12.88
C SER A 276 -21.87 -3.04 13.31
N TRP A 277 -21.61 -4.27 12.88
CA TRP A 277 -22.31 -5.46 13.33
C TRP A 277 -21.32 -6.60 13.29
N SER A 278 -21.56 -7.59 14.13
CA SER A 278 -20.72 -8.76 14.20
C SER A 278 -21.08 -9.72 13.07
N VAL A 279 -20.04 -10.30 12.45
CA VAL A 279 -20.16 -11.19 11.29
C VAL A 279 -19.80 -12.62 11.71
N GLY A 280 -20.80 -13.43 12.06
CA GLY A 280 -20.55 -14.80 12.49
C GLY A 280 -21.77 -15.49 13.08
N ALA A 281 -21.62 -16.77 13.43
CA ALA A 281 -22.70 -17.59 13.98
C ALA A 281 -23.24 -17.07 15.34
N GLY A 282 -22.49 -16.20 16.03
CA GLY A 282 -22.86 -15.65 17.33
C GLY A 282 -23.47 -14.25 17.30
N GLY A 283 -23.56 -13.63 16.11
CA GLY A 283 -23.36 -12.19 16.06
C GLY A 283 -21.88 -11.99 16.24
#